data_AF-A0AA47BRF5-F1
#
_entry.id   AF-A0AA47BRF5-F1
#
_cell.length_a   1.000
_cell.length_b   1.000
_cell.length_c   1.000
_cell.angle_alpha   90.00
_cell.angle_beta   90.00
_cell.angle_gamma   90.00
#
_symmetry.space_group_name_H-M   'P 1'
#
loop_
_entity.id
_entity.type
_entity.pdbx_description
1 polymer ?
#
loop_
_entity_poly.entity_id
_entity_poly.type
_entity_poly.pdbx_seq_one_letter_code
_entity_poly.pdbx_strand_id
1 'polypeptide(L)' 'MVSTFAGTGTRGHADGTANKAQFNYPSGVAMDSRGNVYVADARNNRIRKITPADK' A
#
# COMPACT_ATOMS: atom_id res chain seq x y z
N MET A 1 11.34 17.01 0.00
CA MET A 1 10.58 16.54 -1.18
C MET A 1 9.44 15.65 -0.68
N VAL A 2 8.25 15.75 -1.29
CA VAL A 2 7.09 14.89 -0.98
C VAL A 2 6.80 14.05 -2.22
N SER A 3 6.54 12.76 -2.04
CA SER A 3 6.24 11.83 -3.14
C SER A 3 5.19 10.79 -2.73
N THR A 4 4.54 10.20 -3.74
CA THR A 4 3.63 9.07 -3.54
C THR A 4 4.42 7.78 -3.44
N PHE A 5 4.23 7.03 -2.34
CA PHE A 5 4.92 5.76 -2.12
C PHE A 5 4.28 4.59 -2.89
N ALA A 6 2.96 4.49 -2.87
CA ALA A 6 2.19 3.44 -3.54
C ALA A 6 0.79 3.92 -3.91
N GLY A 7 0.16 3.27 -4.90
CA GLY A 7 -1.17 3.60 -5.39
C GLY A 7 -1.17 4.21 -6.79
N THR A 8 -2.30 4.06 -7.48
CA THR A 8 -2.56 4.68 -8.79
C THR A 8 -3.40 5.95 -8.71
N GLY A 9 -3.93 6.28 -7.53
CA GLY A 9 -4.93 7.36 -7.34
C GLY A 9 -6.38 6.93 -7.63
N THR A 10 -6.60 5.75 -8.22
CA THR A 10 -7.94 5.19 -8.46
C THR A 10 -8.35 4.24 -7.35
N ARG A 11 -9.57 4.40 -6.83
CA ARG A 11 -10.15 3.48 -5.85
C ARG A 11 -10.39 2.12 -6.47
N GLY A 12 -9.92 1.06 -5.82
CA GLY A 12 -10.11 -0.31 -6.29
C GLY A 12 -9.31 -1.31 -5.49
N HIS A 13 -9.22 -2.52 -6.00
CA HIS A 13 -8.37 -3.57 -5.47
C HIS A 13 -7.57 -4.18 -6.61
N ALA A 14 -6.26 -3.99 -6.55
CA ALA A 14 -5.29 -4.66 -7.40
C ALA A 14 -4.01 -4.85 -6.60
N ASP A 15 -3.42 -6.04 -6.68
CA ASP A 15 -2.05 -6.31 -6.26
C ASP A 15 -1.07 -5.98 -7.39
N GLY A 16 0.22 -5.96 -7.08
CA GLY A 16 1.29 -5.67 -8.03
C GLY A 16 2.39 -4.82 -7.40
N THR A 17 3.23 -4.22 -8.25
CA THR A 17 4.23 -3.24 -7.81
C THR A 17 3.55 -2.05 -7.13
N ALA A 18 4.29 -1.34 -6.26
CA ALA A 18 3.73 -0.22 -5.48
C ALA A 18 2.97 0.81 -6.33
N ASN A 19 3.45 1.13 -7.54
CA ASN A 19 2.83 2.07 -8.48
C ASN A 19 1.65 1.50 -9.30
N LYS A 20 1.36 0.21 -9.21
CA LYS A 20 0.22 -0.46 -9.87
C LYS A 20 -0.84 -0.94 -8.88
N ALA A 21 -0.49 -1.05 -7.60
CA ALA A 21 -1.43 -1.42 -6.55
C ALA A 21 -2.58 -0.41 -6.44
N GLN A 22 -3.78 -0.91 -6.17
CA GLN A 22 -4.95 -0.09 -5.88
C GLN A 22 -5.46 -0.37 -4.46
N PHE A 23 -5.93 0.69 -3.82
CA PHE A 23 -6.51 0.70 -2.47
C PHE A 23 -7.88 1.37 -2.52
N ASN A 24 -8.72 1.09 -1.53
CA ASN A 24 -10.05 1.67 -1.40
C ASN A 24 -10.26 2.19 0.03
N TYR A 25 -10.13 3.51 0.20
CA TYR A 25 -10.17 4.20 1.49
C TYR A 25 -9.23 3.58 2.53
N PRO A 26 -7.90 3.62 2.32
CA PRO A 26 -6.95 3.20 3.34
C PRO A 26 -7.09 4.09 4.59
N SER A 27 -7.11 3.48 5.78
CA SER A 27 -7.36 4.18 7.05
C SER A 27 -6.19 4.17 8.03
N GLY A 28 -5.16 3.38 7.76
CA GLY A 28 -3.99 3.26 8.64
C GLY A 28 -2.79 2.66 7.92
N VAL A 29 -1.60 2.98 8.44
CA VAL A 29 -0.32 2.50 7.93
C VAL A 29 0.62 2.16 9.10
N ALA A 30 1.36 1.07 8.97
CA ALA A 30 2.42 0.66 9.89
C ALA A 30 3.61 0.09 9.12
N MET A 31 4.81 0.12 9.70
CA MET A 31 6.02 -0.43 9.08
C MET A 31 6.75 -1.34 10.06
N ASP A 32 7.26 -2.48 9.59
CA ASP A 32 8.11 -3.37 10.39
C ASP A 32 9.60 -3.01 10.31
N SER A 33 10.43 -3.68 11.11
CA SER A 33 11.89 -3.45 11.14
C SER A 33 12.63 -3.85 9.86
N ARG A 34 11.97 -4.59 8.96
CA ARG A 34 12.48 -4.97 7.63
C ARG A 34 12.05 -3.98 6.54
N GLY A 35 11.28 -2.96 6.89
CA GLY A 35 10.75 -1.96 5.96
C GLY A 35 9.51 -2.41 5.19
N ASN A 36 8.87 -3.52 5.56
CA ASN A 36 7.57 -3.86 4.99
C ASN A 36 6.52 -2.89 5.51
N VAL A 37 5.70 -2.35 4.60
CA VAL A 37 4.61 -1.45 4.94
C VAL A 37 3.30 -2.21 4.91
N TYR A 38 2.51 -2.04 5.97
CA TYR A 38 1.19 -2.63 6.14
C TYR A 38 0.14 -1.53 6.05
N VAL A 39 -0.86 -1.70 5.18
CA VAL A 39 -1.93 -0.73 4.95
C VAL A 39 -3.27 -1.36 5.32
N ALA A 40 -4.05 -0.69 6.16
CA ALA A 40 -5.44 -1.05 6.43
C ALA A 40 -6.32 -0.55 5.27
N ASP A 41 -6.61 -1.42 4.30
CA ASP A 41 -7.39 -1.12 3.10
C ASP A 41 -8.89 -1.31 3.39
N ALA A 42 -9.45 -0.30 4.08
CA ALA A 42 -10.66 -0.46 4.89
C ALA A 42 -11.89 -0.86 4.08
N ARG A 43 -12.12 -0.26 2.90
CA ARG A 43 -13.28 -0.64 2.06
C ARG A 43 -13.06 -1.85 1.18
N ASN A 44 -11.85 -2.41 1.19
CA ASN A 44 -11.56 -3.71 0.61
C ASN A 44 -11.52 -4.82 1.66
N ASN A 45 -11.75 -4.53 2.95
CA ASN A 45 -11.70 -5.47 4.08
C ASN A 45 -10.38 -6.27 4.15
N ARG A 46 -9.24 -5.61 3.92
CA ARG A 46 -7.93 -6.26 3.83
C ARG A 46 -6.85 -5.49 4.58
N ILE A 47 -5.88 -6.22 5.13
CA ILE A 47 -4.55 -5.68 5.44
C ILE A 47 -3.64 -5.99 4.26
N ARG A 48 -3.04 -4.96 3.66
CA ARG A 48 -2.19 -5.08 2.47
C ARG A 48 -0.73 -4.92 2.88
N LYS A 49 0.15 -5.78 2.38
CA LYS A 49 1.60 -5.72 2.64
C LYS A 49 2.33 -5.25 1.39
N ILE A 50 3.19 -4.26 1.54
CA ILE A 50 4.10 -3.76 0.52
C ILE A 50 5.51 -4.08 0.98
N THR A 51 6.21 -4.92 0.23
CA THR A 51 7.63 -5.18 0.45
C THR A 51 8.45 -4.11 -0.29
N PRO A 52 9.57 -3.62 0.29
CA PRO A 52 10.54 -2.87 -0.49
C PRO A 52 10.97 -3.70 -1.71
N ALA A 53 11.28 -3.05 -2.83
CA ALA A 53 12.15 -3.70 -3.81
C ALA A 53 13.46 -4.07 -3.09
N ASP A 54 14.03 -5.24 -3.38
CA ASP A 54 15.29 -5.69 -2.77
C ASP A 54 16.27 -4.52 -2.71
N LYS A 55 16.78 -4.22 -1.50
CA LYS A 55 17.67 -3.08 -1.27
C LYS A 55 18.94 -3.17 -2.10
#